data_AF-A0A385Z510-F1
#
_entry.id   AF-A0A385Z510-F1
#
_cell.length_a   1.000
_cell.length_b   1.000
_cell.length_c   1.000
_cell.angle_alpha   90.00
_cell.angle_beta   90.00
_cell.angle_gamma   90.00
#
_symmetry.space_group_name_H-M   'P 1'
#
loop_
_entity.id
_entity.type
_entity.pdbx_description
1 polymer ?
#
loop_
_entity_poly.entity_id
_entity_poly.type
_entity_poly.pdbx_seq_one_letter_code
_entity_poly.pdbx_strand_id
1 'polypeptide(L)'
;MAAKRPAEPLLPNGVGPKALATWSDYVAKLKNAPTAEDAKHALSRARGYARALLDQGLLSTTVYTRLILTLMRCWALRRDALDQTVSPPVDPKS
;
A
#
# COMPACT_ATOMS: atom_id res chain seq x y z
N MET A 1 4.28 21.77 -30.44
CA MET A 1 3.00 21.04 -30.28
C MET A 1 3.20 19.97 -29.23
N ALA A 2 2.74 20.17 -28.00
CA ALA A 2 2.86 19.16 -26.94
C ALA A 2 1.78 18.10 -27.15
N ALA A 3 2.19 16.86 -27.41
CA ALA A 3 1.29 15.72 -27.54
C ALA A 3 0.53 15.53 -26.22
N LYS A 4 -0.73 15.94 -26.22
CA LYS A 4 -1.67 15.74 -25.11
C LYS A 4 -1.93 14.24 -25.03
N ARG A 5 -1.18 13.53 -24.17
CA ARG A 5 -1.38 12.09 -23.92
C ARG A 5 -2.87 11.86 -23.64
N PRO A 6 -3.49 10.82 -24.23
CA PRO A 6 -4.89 10.53 -23.98
C PRO A 6 -5.05 10.30 -22.47
N ALA A 7 -5.83 11.17 -21.82
CA ALA A 7 -6.17 11.01 -20.41
C ALA A 7 -6.86 9.65 -20.29
N GLU A 8 -6.27 8.72 -19.55
CA GLU A 8 -6.95 7.48 -19.21
C GLU A 8 -8.31 7.82 -18.60
N PRO A 9 -9.38 7.06 -18.93
CA PRO A 9 -10.69 7.29 -18.35
C PRO A 9 -10.56 7.19 -16.82
N LEU A 10 -10.63 8.35 -16.17
CA LEU A 10 -10.65 8.45 -14.73
C LEU A 10 -12.02 7.94 -14.28
N LEU A 11 -12.05 6.99 -13.33
CA LEU A 11 -13.30 6.57 -12.70
C LEU A 11 -13.95 7.79 -11.99
N PRO A 12 -15.25 7.74 -11.63
CA PRO A 12 -15.96 8.86 -10.97
C PRO A 12 -15.28 9.44 -9.72
N ASN A 13 -14.27 8.75 -9.18
CA ASN A 13 -13.47 9.20 -8.04
C ASN A 13 -12.11 9.84 -8.42
N GLY A 14 -11.85 10.11 -9.71
CA GLY A 14 -10.59 10.70 -10.20
C GLY A 14 -9.42 9.71 -10.33
N VAL A 15 -9.59 8.46 -9.90
CA VAL A 15 -8.55 7.42 -9.92
C VAL A 15 -8.77 6.52 -11.15
N GLY A 16 -7.79 6.41 -12.04
CA GLY A 16 -7.86 5.51 -13.19
C GLY A 16 -7.86 4.02 -12.79
N PRO A 17 -8.39 3.10 -13.62
CA PRO A 17 -8.41 1.66 -13.32
C PRO A 17 -7.01 1.07 -13.12
N LYS A 18 -6.00 1.58 -13.82
CA LYS A 18 -4.59 1.19 -13.59
C LYS A 18 -4.09 1.57 -12.20
N ALA A 19 -4.52 2.71 -11.68
CA ALA A 19 -4.11 3.16 -10.36
C ALA A 19 -4.72 2.31 -9.24
N LEU A 20 -5.97 1.87 -9.40
CA LEU A 20 -6.59 0.90 -8.51
C LEU A 20 -5.92 -0.49 -8.58
N ALA A 21 -5.57 -0.96 -9.78
CA ALA A 21 -4.86 -2.23 -9.95
C ALA A 21 -3.47 -2.17 -9.28
N THR A 22 -2.73 -1.07 -9.49
CA THR A 22 -1.43 -0.82 -8.87
C THR A 22 -1.55 -0.75 -7.35
N TRP A 23 -2.59 -0.09 -6.83
CA TRP A 23 -2.85 -0.04 -5.39
C TRP A 23 -3.14 -1.43 -4.80
N SER A 24 -3.95 -2.22 -5.49
CA SER A 24 -4.30 -3.58 -5.07
C SER A 24 -3.07 -4.49 -5.04
N ASP A 25 -2.17 -4.35 -6.01
CA ASP A 25 -0.88 -5.06 -6.04
C ASP A 25 0.01 -4.69 -4.84
N TYR A 26 0.10 -3.41 -4.47
CA TYR A 26 0.85 -3.00 -3.28
C TYR A 26 0.27 -3.59 -1.98
N VAL A 27 -1.05 -3.61 -1.83
CA VAL A 27 -1.71 -4.22 -0.67
C VAL A 27 -1.46 -5.73 -0.64
N ALA A 28 -1.52 -6.42 -1.79
CA ALA A 28 -1.21 -7.84 -1.89
C ALA A 28 0.25 -8.14 -1.52
N LYS A 29 1.19 -7.34 -2.01
CA LYS A 29 2.63 -7.45 -1.66
C LYS A 29 2.85 -7.22 -0.17
N LEU A 30 2.20 -6.23 0.43
CA LEU A 30 2.28 -5.98 1.87
C LEU A 30 1.72 -7.15 2.69
N LYS A 31 0.57 -7.69 2.27
CA LYS A 31 -0.09 -8.82 2.96
C LYS A 31 0.75 -10.10 2.90
N ASN A 32 1.44 -10.34 1.79
CA ASN A 32 2.21 -11.56 1.54
C ASN A 32 3.74 -11.38 1.75
N ALA A 33 4.17 -10.23 2.27
CA ALA A 33 5.59 -9.92 2.42
C ALA A 33 6.30 -10.93 3.35
N PRO A 34 7.32 -11.67 2.86
CA PRO A 34 7.97 -12.72 3.64
C PRO A 34 8.74 -12.17 4.83
N THR A 35 9.23 -10.93 4.73
CA THR A 35 9.98 -10.26 5.79
C THR A 35 9.41 -8.88 6.13
N ALA A 36 9.78 -8.37 7.31
CA ALA A 36 9.46 -7.02 7.73
C ALA A 36 10.08 -5.96 6.79
N GLU A 37 11.26 -6.22 6.23
CA GLU A 37 11.92 -5.30 5.28
C GLU A 37 11.17 -5.24 3.95
N ASP A 38 10.72 -6.38 3.41
CA ASP A 38 9.90 -6.40 2.19
C ASP A 38 8.59 -5.63 2.36
N ALA A 39 7.95 -5.79 3.51
CA ALA A 39 6.73 -5.08 3.86
C ALA A 39 6.96 -3.56 3.98
N LYS A 40 8.04 -3.12 4.64
CA LYS A 40 8.43 -1.70 4.68
C LYS A 40 8.72 -1.15 3.29
N HIS A 41 9.36 -1.93 2.43
CA HIS A 41 9.66 -1.53 1.06
C HIS A 41 8.38 -1.38 0.22
N ALA A 42 7.42 -2.30 0.38
CA ALA A 42 6.10 -2.21 -0.25
C ALA A 42 5.32 -0.99 0.25
N LEU A 43 5.32 -0.71 1.56
CA LEU A 43 4.72 0.49 2.16
C LEU A 43 5.31 1.79 1.61
N SER A 44 6.65 1.87 1.53
CA SER A 44 7.34 3.05 1.02
C SER A 44 6.96 3.34 -0.43
N ARG A 45 6.94 2.30 -1.28
CA ARG A 45 6.51 2.41 -2.67
C ARG A 45 5.04 2.81 -2.81
N ALA A 46 4.15 2.19 -2.02
CA ALA A 46 2.73 2.52 -2.03
C ALA A 46 2.48 3.97 -1.59
N ARG A 47 3.17 4.46 -0.55
CA ARG A 47 3.10 5.85 -0.11
C ARG A 47 3.57 6.82 -1.20
N GLY A 48 4.70 6.53 -1.85
CA GLY A 48 5.21 7.33 -2.96
C GLY A 48 4.23 7.41 -4.12
N TYR A 49 3.60 6.29 -4.46
CA TYR A 49 2.58 6.23 -5.50
C TYR A 49 1.33 7.06 -5.14
N ALA A 50 0.79 6.89 -3.92
CA ALA A 50 -0.36 7.67 -3.46
C ALA A 50 -0.07 9.19 -3.41
N ARG A 51 1.17 9.56 -3.05
CA ARG A 51 1.63 10.95 -3.06
C ARG A 51 1.68 11.50 -4.49
N ALA A 52 2.23 10.75 -5.43
CA ALA A 52 2.27 11.15 -6.84
C ALA A 52 0.86 11.36 -7.42
N LEU A 53 -0.11 10.51 -7.06
CA LEU A 53 -1.51 10.69 -7.46
C LEU A 53 -2.15 11.94 -6.85
N LEU A 54 -1.85 12.23 -5.57
CA LEU A 54 -2.31 13.44 -4.89
C LEU A 54 -1.72 14.69 -5.55
N ASP A 55 -0.42 14.71 -5.83
CA ASP A 55 0.26 15.84 -6.45
C ASP A 55 -0.20 16.08 -7.90
N GLN A 56 -0.65 15.03 -8.61
CA GLN A 56 -1.26 15.13 -9.94
C GLN A 56 -2.74 15.55 -9.92
N GLY A 57 -3.34 15.71 -8.73
CA GLY A 57 -4.77 16.02 -8.58
C GLY A 57 -5.70 14.87 -8.96
N LEU A 58 -5.16 13.65 -9.12
CA LEU A 58 -5.92 12.44 -9.43
C LEU A 58 -6.51 11.78 -8.18
N LEU A 59 -6.18 12.29 -7.01
CA LEU A 59 -6.59 11.74 -5.73
C LEU A 59 -6.88 12.87 -4.76
N SER A 60 -8.02 12.82 -4.06
CA SER A 60 -8.31 13.83 -3.04
C SER A 60 -7.52 13.56 -1.76
N THR A 61 -7.25 14.60 -0.98
CA THR A 61 -6.59 14.48 0.33
C THR A 61 -7.32 13.50 1.25
N THR A 62 -8.65 13.47 1.21
CA THR A 62 -9.45 12.52 2.00
C THR A 62 -9.20 11.08 1.59
N VAL A 63 -9.15 10.80 0.28
CA VAL A 63 -8.83 9.46 -0.24
C VAL A 63 -7.39 9.09 0.09
N TYR A 64 -6.44 10.02 -0.04
CA TYR A 64 -5.04 9.82 0.34
C TYR A 64 -4.92 9.35 1.79
N THR A 65 -5.55 10.08 2.71
CA THR A 65 -5.51 9.74 4.13
C THR A 65 -6.09 8.36 4.40
N ARG A 66 -7.23 8.01 3.77
CA ARG A 66 -7.83 6.67 3.92
C ARG A 66 -6.91 5.56 3.39
N LEU A 67 -6.23 5.80 2.28
CA LEU A 67 -5.28 4.87 1.69
C LEU A 67 -4.07 4.64 2.62
N ILE A 68 -3.48 5.71 3.15
CA ILE A 68 -2.37 5.62 4.10
C ILE A 68 -2.79 4.91 5.40
N LEU A 69 -3.98 5.21 5.94
CA LEU A 69 -4.49 4.53 7.13
C LEU A 69 -4.71 3.03 6.89
N THR A 70 -5.19 2.66 5.70
CA THR A 70 -5.36 1.25 5.31
C THR A 70 -4.02 0.53 5.26
N LEU A 71 -3.01 1.16 4.64
CA LEU A 71 -1.64 0.62 4.61
C LEU A 71 -1.06 0.43 6.01
N MET A 72 -1.22 1.42 6.90
CA MET A 72 -0.74 1.35 8.29
C MET A 72 -1.40 0.23 9.07
N ARG A 73 -2.72 0.02 8.88
CA ARG A 73 -3.44 -1.13 9.48
C ARG A 73 -2.93 -2.47 8.95
N CYS A 74 -2.75 -2.60 7.63
CA CYS A 74 -2.20 -3.82 7.04
C CYS A 74 -0.78 -4.11 7.54
N TRP A 75 0.04 -3.08 7.70
CA TRP A 75 1.38 -3.21 8.27
C TRP A 75 1.35 -3.63 9.73
N ALA A 76 0.51 -3.03 10.57
CA ALA A 76 0.37 -3.41 11.97
C ALA A 76 0.00 -4.90 12.10
N LEU A 77 -0.99 -5.36 11.33
CA LEU A 77 -1.40 -6.76 11.30
C LEU A 77 -0.29 -7.71 10.82
N ARG A 78 0.45 -7.32 9.77
CA ARG A 78 1.56 -8.15 9.26
C ARG A 78 2.74 -8.18 10.21
N ARG A 79 3.04 -7.05 10.85
CA ARG A 79 4.10 -6.94 11.85
C ARG A 79 3.80 -7.86 13.04
N ASP A 80 2.58 -7.84 13.57
CA ASP A 80 2.15 -8.76 14.63
C ASP A 80 2.35 -10.24 14.22
N ALA A 81 1.96 -10.60 13.00
CA ALA A 81 2.15 -11.95 12.48
C ALA A 81 3.63 -12.34 12.34
N LEU A 82 4.48 -11.40 11.92
CA LEU A 82 5.94 -11.61 11.81
C LEU A 82 6.63 -11.67 13.18
N ASP A 83 6.13 -10.92 14.16
CA ASP A 83 6.65 -10.91 15.53
C ASP A 83 6.32 -12.23 16.26
N GLN A 84 5.10 -12.75 16.06
CA GLN A 84 4.68 -14.04 16.59
C GLN A 84 5.49 -15.22 16.04
N THR A 85 5.97 -15.14 14.79
CA THR A 85 6.87 -16.18 14.23
C THR A 85 8.27 -16.19 14.83
N VAL A 86 8.67 -15.16 15.57
CA VAL A 86 10.00 -15.06 16.20
C VAL A 86 9.99 -15.52 17.66
N SER A 87 8.82 -15.66 18.30
CA SER A 87 8.75 -16.29 19.62
C SER A 87 8.94 -17.81 19.46
N PRO A 88 10.06 -18.40 19.91
CA PRO A 88 10.15 -19.85 19.98
C PRO A 88 9.04 -20.38 20.91
N PRO A 89 8.56 -21.62 20.73
CA PRO A 89 7.74 -22.25 21.74
C PRO A 89 8.55 -22.21 23.04
N VAL A 90 8.05 -21.46 24.03
CA VAL A 90 8.57 -21.54 25.38
C VAL A 90 8.17 -22.92 25.85
N ASP A 91 9.10 -23.87 25.77
CA ASP A 91 8.95 -25.22 26.30
C ASP A 91 8.42 -25.09 27.74
N PRO A 92 7.21 -25.58 28.03
CA PRO A 92 6.74 -25.57 29.39
C PRO A 92 7.48 -26.67 30.14
N LYS A 93 8.50 -26.23 30.89
CA LYS A 93 8.90 -26.81 32.18
C LYS A 93 9.68 -28.13 32.10
N SER A 94 10.91 -28.09 32.61
CA SER A 94 11.49 -29.18 33.43
C SER A 94 12.30 -28.56 34.55
#